data_AF-A0A1Q7UPZ2-F1
#
_entry.id   AF-A0A1Q7UPZ2-F1
#
_cell.length_a   1.000
_cell.length_b   1.000
_cell.length_c   1.000
_cell.angle_alpha   90.00
_cell.angle_beta   90.00
_cell.angle_gamma   90.00
#
_symmetry.space_group_name_H-M   'P 1'
#
loop_
_entity.id
_entity.type
_entity.pdbx_description
1 polymer ?
#
loop_
_entity_poly.entity_id
_entity_poly.type
_entity_poly.pdbx_seq_one_letter_code
_entity_poly.pdbx_strand_id
1 'polypeptide(L)'
;MNILLNTLSDPVWQVLALVITLAAPVLIVAVRTRDVHASEQQKRRDTLTVLRVWLATLLLMSGVAVALHLPDAAPLRTSSTAPSPVPTPSPTPSPTSIPTPTPTPRLARSITQVLMTFCDAITSQDYQTAWNQYANSLQHTHPQPETFAAWRKFTRCIIPDQSGDPSALSVLTLTFANGYTDRFRRSGDVDYRLTMGVEDQAWKITGVCDILSEGCFAVSWG
;
A
#
# COMPACT_ATOMS: atom_id res chain seq x y z
N MET A 1 -15.11 15.59 -45.82
CA MET A 1 -15.73 14.48 -45.04
C MET A 1 -14.94 13.16 -45.05
N ASN A 2 -13.81 13.05 -45.78
CA ASN A 2 -12.98 11.82 -45.80
C ASN A 2 -11.81 11.81 -44.81
N ILE A 3 -11.55 12.91 -44.09
CA ILE A 3 -10.38 13.02 -43.20
C ILE A 3 -10.61 12.19 -41.92
N LEU A 4 -11.83 12.18 -41.38
CA LEU A 4 -12.20 11.38 -40.20
C LEU A 4 -12.03 9.87 -40.43
N LEU A 5 -12.32 9.37 -41.65
CA LEU A 5 -12.20 7.96 -41.98
C LEU A 5 -10.74 7.48 -42.10
N ASN A 6 -9.81 8.37 -42.48
CA ASN A 6 -8.38 8.02 -42.54
C ASN A 6 -7.71 8.02 -41.16
N THR A 7 -8.14 8.88 -40.23
CA THR A 7 -7.57 8.91 -38.86
C THR A 7 -7.95 7.67 -38.05
N LEU A 8 -9.09 7.03 -38.36
CA LEU A 8 -9.55 5.78 -37.74
C LEU A 8 -8.79 4.52 -38.22
N SER A 9 -8.00 4.63 -39.30
CA SER A 9 -7.15 3.54 -39.79
C SER A 9 -5.75 3.54 -39.19
N ASP A 10 -5.41 4.51 -38.33
CA ASP A 10 -4.13 4.49 -37.64
C ASP A 10 -4.13 3.36 -36.58
N PRO A 11 -3.18 2.42 -36.64
CA PRO A 11 -3.12 1.28 -35.73
C PRO A 11 -2.99 1.72 -34.25
N VAL A 12 -2.41 2.89 -33.97
CA VAL A 12 -2.27 3.39 -32.60
C VAL A 12 -3.63 3.74 -32.00
N TRP A 13 -4.51 4.38 -32.77
CA TRP A 13 -5.86 4.73 -32.33
C TRP A 13 -6.76 3.49 -32.21
N GLN A 14 -6.58 2.49 -33.07
CA GLN A 14 -7.30 1.22 -32.96
C GLN A 14 -6.91 0.44 -31.70
N VAL A 15 -5.61 0.41 -31.38
CA VAL A 15 -5.13 -0.24 -30.14
C VAL A 15 -5.63 0.51 -28.91
N LEU A 16 -5.57 1.85 -28.90
CA LEU A 16 -6.06 2.63 -27.76
C LEU A 16 -7.57 2.45 -27.55
N ALA A 17 -8.36 2.48 -28.62
CA ALA A 17 -9.81 2.24 -28.55
C ALA A 17 -10.12 0.83 -28.05
N LEU A 18 -9.37 -0.18 -28.51
CA LEU A 18 -9.53 -1.57 -28.05
C LEU A 18 -9.19 -1.71 -26.56
N VAL A 19 -8.09 -1.12 -26.09
CA VAL A 19 -7.68 -1.16 -24.68
C VAL A 19 -8.73 -0.49 -23.79
N ILE A 20 -9.26 0.66 -24.19
CA ILE A 20 -10.32 1.35 -23.42
C ILE A 20 -11.61 0.51 -23.39
N THR A 21 -11.97 -0.10 -24.52
CA THR A 21 -13.18 -0.94 -24.62
C THR A 21 -13.06 -2.21 -23.77
N LEU A 22 -11.86 -2.79 -23.64
CA LEU A 22 -11.62 -3.98 -22.84
C LEU A 22 -11.41 -3.67 -21.35
N ALA A 23 -10.83 -2.53 -20.99
CA ALA A 23 -10.59 -2.16 -19.59
C ALA A 23 -11.89 -1.79 -18.85
N ALA A 24 -12.86 -1.18 -19.55
CA ALA A 24 -14.14 -0.77 -18.97
C ALA A 24 -14.96 -1.93 -18.33
N PRO A 25 -15.21 -3.07 -19.01
CA PRO A 25 -15.94 -4.18 -18.41
C PRO A 25 -15.19 -4.84 -17.26
N VAL A 26 -13.84 -4.91 -17.32
CA VAL A 26 -13.02 -5.46 -16.23
C VAL A 26 -13.15 -4.59 -14.97
N LEU A 27 -13.13 -3.26 -15.12
CA LEU A 27 -13.31 -2.34 -14.00
C LEU A 27 -14.72 -2.45 -13.40
N ILE A 28 -15.76 -2.59 -14.25
CA ILE A 28 -17.16 -2.77 -13.80
C ILE A 28 -17.31 -4.08 -13.02
N VAL A 29 -16.70 -5.17 -13.49
CA VAL A 29 -16.74 -6.46 -12.79
C VAL A 29 -15.96 -6.40 -11.47
N ALA A 30 -14.78 -5.79 -11.46
CA ALA A 30 -13.95 -5.63 -10.25
C ALA A 30 -14.63 -4.77 -9.17
N VAL A 31 -15.41 -3.76 -9.56
CA VAL A 31 -16.20 -2.96 -8.62
C VAL A 31 -17.40 -3.76 -8.09
N ARG A 32 -18.00 -4.64 -8.90
CA ARG A 32 -19.13 -5.47 -8.47
C ARG A 32 -18.76 -6.65 -7.57
N THR A 33 -17.55 -7.17 -7.66
CA THR A 33 -17.11 -8.32 -6.84
C THR A 33 -16.66 -7.94 -5.43
N ARG A 34 -16.40 -6.64 -5.17
CA ARG A 34 -15.79 -6.22 -3.90
C ARG A 34 -16.74 -6.05 -2.72
N ASP A 35 -18.05 -6.03 -2.93
CA ASP A 35 -19.01 -5.81 -1.84
C ASP A 35 -20.29 -6.65 -1.95
N VAL A 36 -20.26 -7.82 -1.31
CA VAL A 36 -21.41 -8.73 -1.21
C VAL A 36 -22.52 -8.17 -0.30
N HIS A 37 -22.20 -7.20 0.57
CA HIS A 37 -23.11 -6.69 1.60
C HIS A 37 -23.63 -5.26 1.38
N ALA A 38 -23.27 -4.61 0.26
CA ALA A 38 -23.78 -3.27 -0.04
C ALA A 38 -25.28 -3.29 -0.44
N SER A 39 -26.05 -2.32 0.08
CA SER A 39 -27.45 -2.14 -0.29
C SER A 39 -27.62 -1.89 -1.79
N GLU A 40 -28.73 -2.36 -2.38
CA GLU A 40 -29.05 -2.19 -3.81
C GLU A 40 -28.99 -0.71 -4.26
N GLN A 41 -29.40 0.21 -3.38
CA GLN A 41 -29.37 1.64 -3.67
C GLN A 41 -27.94 2.19 -3.78
N GLN A 42 -27.02 1.67 -2.95
CA GLN A 42 -25.61 2.05 -2.99
C GLN A 42 -24.95 1.52 -4.27
N LYS A 43 -25.19 0.25 -4.62
CA LYS A 43 -24.71 -0.35 -5.89
C LYS A 43 -25.14 0.45 -7.12
N ARG A 44 -26.39 0.94 -7.13
CA ARG A 44 -26.91 1.77 -8.23
C ARG A 44 -26.21 3.14 -8.30
N ARG A 45 -25.96 3.80 -7.17
CA ARG A 45 -25.24 5.09 -7.16
C ARG A 45 -23.81 4.91 -7.65
N ASP A 46 -23.11 3.88 -7.17
CA ASP A 46 -21.70 3.66 -7.53
C ASP A 46 -21.57 3.30 -9.02
N THR A 47 -22.49 2.49 -9.54
CA THR A 47 -22.56 2.19 -10.99
C THR A 47 -22.78 3.47 -11.82
N LEU A 48 -23.68 4.35 -11.38
CA LEU A 48 -23.94 5.62 -12.07
C LEU A 48 -22.74 6.57 -12.00
N THR A 49 -22.02 6.61 -10.89
CA THR A 49 -20.81 7.43 -10.73
C THR A 49 -19.71 6.97 -11.68
N VAL A 50 -19.44 5.66 -11.74
CA VAL A 50 -18.44 5.10 -12.68
C VAL A 50 -18.83 5.40 -14.13
N LEU A 51 -20.11 5.25 -14.49
CA LEU A 51 -20.58 5.54 -15.84
C LEU A 51 -20.41 7.03 -16.21
N ARG A 52 -20.70 7.94 -15.27
CA ARG A 52 -20.53 9.39 -15.47
C ARG A 52 -19.07 9.78 -15.66
N VAL A 53 -18.18 9.25 -14.82
CA VAL A 53 -16.73 9.50 -14.93
C VAL A 53 -16.22 8.98 -16.28
N TRP A 54 -16.62 7.78 -16.67
CA TRP A 54 -16.24 7.20 -17.95
C TRP A 54 -16.72 8.04 -19.15
N LEU A 55 -17.97 8.49 -19.14
CA LEU A 55 -18.52 9.36 -20.19
C LEU A 55 -17.77 10.70 -20.25
N ALA A 56 -17.46 11.31 -19.10
CA ALA A 56 -16.70 12.56 -19.03
C ALA A 56 -15.28 12.40 -19.61
N THR A 57 -14.59 11.30 -19.29
CA THR A 57 -13.27 11.00 -19.85
C THR A 57 -13.33 10.83 -21.37
N LEU A 58 -14.35 10.13 -21.90
CA LEU A 58 -14.52 9.99 -23.35
C LEU A 58 -14.76 11.34 -24.05
N LEU A 59 -15.56 12.23 -23.45
CA LEU A 59 -15.81 13.57 -23.97
C LEU A 59 -14.56 14.45 -23.95
N LEU A 60 -13.73 14.34 -22.89
CA LEU A 60 -12.46 15.06 -22.82
C LEU A 60 -11.47 14.56 -23.88
N MET A 61 -11.36 13.24 -24.06
CA MET A 61 -10.45 12.66 -25.05
C MET A 61 -10.89 12.99 -26.49
N SER A 62 -12.19 13.06 -26.77
CA SER A 62 -12.69 13.47 -28.10
C SER A 62 -12.50 14.97 -28.37
N GLY A 63 -12.59 15.81 -27.35
CA GLY A 63 -12.35 17.26 -27.47
C GLY A 63 -10.88 17.61 -27.74
N VAL A 64 -9.93 16.92 -27.09
CA VAL A 64 -8.49 17.18 -27.24
C VAL A 64 -7.97 16.78 -28.62
N ALA A 65 -8.56 15.75 -29.26
CA ALA A 65 -8.18 15.32 -30.61
C ALA A 65 -8.48 16.38 -31.69
N VAL A 66 -9.45 17.26 -31.48
CA VAL A 66 -9.79 18.33 -32.44
C VAL A 66 -8.84 19.54 -32.32
N ALA A 67 -8.24 19.76 -31.15
CA ALA A 67 -7.40 20.93 -30.89
C ALA A 67 -5.93 20.78 -31.30
N LEU A 68 -5.42 19.55 -31.44
CA LEU A 68 -3.98 19.29 -31.65
C LEU A 68 -3.56 19.07 -33.12
N HIS A 69 -4.46 19.23 -34.10
CA HIS A 69 -4.12 19.17 -35.53
C HIS A 69 -3.71 20.54 -36.10
N LEU A 70 -2.71 21.19 -35.50
CA LEU A 70 -1.90 22.19 -36.21
C LEU A 70 -0.68 21.47 -36.83
N PRO A 71 -0.41 21.63 -38.13
CA PRO A 71 0.71 20.97 -38.79
C PRO A 71 2.02 21.64 -38.36
N ASP A 72 2.78 20.99 -37.48
CA ASP A 72 4.13 21.41 -37.14
C ASP A 72 5.14 20.83 -38.13
N ALA A 73 6.00 21.69 -38.64
CA ALA A 73 6.95 21.40 -39.71
C ALA A 73 8.20 20.73 -39.16
N ALA A 74 8.61 19.62 -39.80
CA ALA A 74 9.79 18.85 -39.44
C ALA A 74 11.11 19.65 -39.54
N PRO A 75 12.10 19.28 -38.72
CA PRO A 75 13.47 19.23 -39.22
C PRO A 75 14.15 17.87 -39.05
N LEU A 76 15.15 17.72 -39.92
CA LEU A 76 15.94 16.58 -40.34
C LEU A 76 17.14 16.29 -39.43
N ARG A 77 17.65 15.04 -39.53
CA ARG A 77 19.08 14.60 -39.36
C ARG A 77 19.62 14.53 -37.91
N THR A 78 20.62 13.71 -37.52
CA THR A 78 21.61 12.88 -38.23
C THR A 78 22.16 11.82 -37.26
N SER A 79 22.64 10.71 -37.81
CA SER A 79 23.43 9.63 -37.20
C SER A 79 24.77 10.08 -36.61
N SER A 80 25.25 9.42 -35.54
CA SER A 80 26.69 9.29 -35.27
C SER A 80 26.99 8.10 -34.35
N THR A 81 27.73 7.15 -34.90
CA THR A 81 28.25 5.94 -34.27
C THR A 81 29.61 6.27 -33.65
N ALA A 82 29.82 5.97 -32.36
CA ALA A 82 31.13 6.08 -31.70
C ALA A 82 31.68 4.69 -31.33
N PRO A 83 32.95 4.37 -31.63
CA PRO A 83 33.55 3.09 -31.29
C PRO A 83 34.00 3.03 -29.82
N SER A 84 33.83 1.83 -29.24
CA SER A 84 34.17 1.49 -27.86
C SER A 84 35.68 1.19 -27.70
N PRO A 85 36.39 1.79 -26.73
CA PRO A 85 37.79 1.47 -26.45
C PRO A 85 37.97 0.17 -25.66
N VAL A 86 39.07 -0.52 -25.97
CA VAL A 86 39.53 -1.77 -25.37
C VAL A 86 40.04 -1.52 -23.94
N PRO A 87 39.60 -2.30 -22.93
CA PRO A 87 40.09 -2.16 -21.57
C PRO A 87 41.49 -2.79 -21.37
N THR A 88 42.32 -2.05 -20.63
CA THR A 88 43.67 -2.40 -20.17
C THR A 88 43.62 -3.47 -19.06
N PRO A 89 44.55 -4.46 -19.03
CA PRO A 89 44.60 -5.43 -17.94
C PRO A 89 44.98 -4.76 -16.61
N SER A 90 44.11 -4.96 -15.61
CA SER A 90 44.26 -4.49 -14.24
C SER A 90 45.21 -5.39 -13.44
N PRO A 91 46.08 -4.85 -12.57
CA PRO A 91 47.00 -5.64 -11.74
C PRO A 91 46.26 -6.52 -10.74
N THR A 92 46.77 -7.74 -10.58
CA THR A 92 46.33 -8.75 -9.62
C THR A 92 46.36 -8.20 -8.19
N PRO A 93 45.22 -8.16 -7.46
CA PRO A 93 45.20 -7.74 -6.07
C PRO A 93 45.86 -8.79 -5.15
N SER A 94 46.64 -8.27 -4.22
CA SER A 94 47.27 -8.98 -3.11
C SER A 94 46.21 -9.64 -2.20
N PRO A 95 46.48 -10.82 -1.60
CA PRO A 95 45.54 -11.49 -0.71
C PRO A 95 45.20 -10.58 0.48
N THR A 96 43.98 -10.05 0.45
CA THR A 96 43.41 -9.29 1.57
C THR A 96 43.03 -10.29 2.65
N SER A 97 43.59 -10.14 3.84
CA SER A 97 43.24 -10.93 5.01
C SER A 97 41.72 -10.89 5.22
N ILE A 98 41.09 -12.06 5.16
CA ILE A 98 39.67 -12.22 5.48
C ILE A 98 39.49 -11.74 6.92
N PRO A 99 38.70 -10.67 7.16
CA PRO A 99 38.40 -10.25 8.51
C PRO A 99 37.65 -11.39 9.21
N THR A 100 38.09 -11.74 10.42
CA THR A 100 37.38 -12.67 11.29
C THR A 100 35.94 -12.17 11.45
N PRO A 101 34.91 -13.02 11.25
CA PRO A 101 33.53 -12.59 11.37
C PRO A 101 33.30 -12.04 12.77
N THR A 102 32.96 -10.75 12.83
CA THR A 102 32.47 -10.15 14.09
C THR A 102 31.18 -10.86 14.44
N PRO A 103 31.02 -11.37 15.68
CA PRO A 103 29.80 -12.07 16.07
C PRO A 103 28.59 -11.17 15.86
N THR A 104 27.63 -11.61 15.05
CA THR A 104 26.39 -10.89 14.81
C THR A 104 25.62 -10.79 16.13
N PRO A 105 25.30 -9.58 16.63
CA PRO A 105 24.52 -9.43 17.85
C PRO A 105 23.16 -10.10 17.67
N ARG A 106 22.83 -11.03 18.57
CA ARG A 106 21.55 -11.74 18.56
C ARG A 106 20.51 -10.88 19.27
N LEU A 107 19.48 -10.46 18.53
CA LEU A 107 18.36 -9.71 19.10
C LEU A 107 17.62 -10.56 20.14
N ALA A 108 17.16 -9.92 21.22
CA ALA A 108 16.62 -10.61 22.39
C ALA A 108 15.31 -11.38 22.12
N ARG A 109 14.50 -10.92 21.16
CA ARG A 109 13.21 -11.51 20.75
C ARG A 109 13.03 -11.37 19.25
N SER A 110 12.23 -12.21 18.61
CA SER A 110 11.84 -12.03 17.20
C SER A 110 10.63 -11.10 17.07
N ILE A 111 10.39 -10.56 15.87
CA ILE A 111 9.18 -9.76 15.57
C ILE A 111 7.91 -10.55 15.88
N THR A 112 7.85 -11.82 15.48
CA THR A 112 6.71 -12.71 15.76
C THR A 112 6.42 -12.81 17.25
N GLN A 113 7.44 -12.94 18.09
CA GLN A 113 7.27 -12.99 19.55
C GLN A 113 6.69 -11.68 20.11
N VAL A 114 7.13 -10.53 19.59
CA VAL A 114 6.61 -9.21 20.00
C VAL A 114 5.12 -9.08 19.62
N LEU A 115 4.76 -9.46 18.39
CA LEU A 115 3.37 -9.40 17.93
C LEU A 115 2.45 -10.37 18.68
N MET A 116 2.90 -11.61 18.93
CA MET A 116 2.15 -12.57 19.74
C MET A 116 1.93 -12.05 21.16
N THR A 117 2.99 -11.56 21.81
CA THR A 117 2.89 -10.97 23.16
C THR A 117 1.91 -9.80 23.18
N PHE A 118 1.95 -8.94 22.15
CA PHE A 118 1.01 -7.83 22.01
C PHE A 118 -0.44 -8.33 21.86
N CYS A 119 -0.72 -9.26 20.95
CA CYS A 119 -2.07 -9.77 20.73
C CYS A 119 -2.64 -10.54 21.95
N ASP A 120 -1.81 -11.34 22.61
CA ASP A 120 -2.20 -12.06 23.82
C ASP A 120 -2.54 -11.06 24.94
N ALA A 121 -1.74 -10.01 25.10
CA ALA A 121 -1.98 -8.95 26.07
C ALA A 121 -3.26 -8.14 25.77
N ILE A 122 -3.52 -7.80 24.50
CA ILE A 122 -4.78 -7.15 24.10
C ILE A 122 -5.99 -8.05 24.43
N THR A 123 -5.91 -9.34 24.09
CA THR A 123 -7.01 -10.30 24.27
C THR A 123 -7.26 -10.61 25.76
N SER A 124 -6.20 -10.67 26.57
CA SER A 124 -6.29 -10.88 28.03
C SER A 124 -6.51 -9.60 28.83
N GLN A 125 -6.63 -8.45 28.16
CA GLN A 125 -6.78 -7.12 28.77
C GLN A 125 -5.59 -6.69 29.66
N ASP A 126 -4.41 -7.29 29.49
CA ASP A 126 -3.15 -6.84 30.10
C ASP A 126 -2.53 -5.72 29.27
N TYR A 127 -3.15 -4.53 29.33
CA TYR A 127 -2.72 -3.38 28.55
C TYR A 127 -1.30 -2.90 28.91
N GLN A 128 -0.81 -3.19 30.12
CA GLN A 128 0.56 -2.86 30.49
C GLN A 128 1.57 -3.71 29.71
N THR A 129 1.33 -5.00 29.56
CA THR A 129 2.20 -5.88 28.77
C THR A 129 2.17 -5.51 27.29
N ALA A 130 1.02 -5.13 26.74
CA ALA A 130 0.89 -4.62 25.37
C ALA A 130 1.67 -3.30 25.19
N TRP A 131 1.54 -2.37 26.15
CA TRP A 131 2.27 -1.09 26.17
C TRP A 131 3.78 -1.28 26.15
N ASN A 132 4.27 -2.24 26.93
CA ASN A 132 5.69 -2.54 27.00
C ASN A 132 6.28 -3.10 25.68
N GLN A 133 5.44 -3.46 24.69
CA GLN A 133 5.89 -3.81 23.35
C GLN A 133 6.12 -2.58 22.44
N TYR A 134 5.57 -1.41 22.80
CA TYR A 134 5.80 -0.17 22.08
C TYR A 134 7.22 0.35 22.33
N ALA A 135 7.80 0.96 21.30
CA ALA A 135 9.05 1.70 21.39
C ALA A 135 8.86 2.98 22.23
N ASN A 136 9.91 3.48 22.87
CA ASN A 136 9.79 4.68 23.70
C ASN A 136 9.29 5.88 22.89
N SER A 137 9.71 6.04 21.64
CA SER A 137 9.23 7.11 20.76
C SER A 137 7.71 7.12 20.58
N LEU A 138 7.12 5.93 20.41
CA LEU A 138 5.68 5.76 20.26
C LEU A 138 4.96 6.00 21.60
N GLN A 139 5.55 5.54 22.70
CA GLN A 139 5.04 5.77 24.05
C GLN A 139 5.03 7.26 24.45
N HIS A 140 5.99 8.05 23.96
CA HIS A 140 6.02 9.51 24.17
C HIS A 140 4.98 10.25 23.32
N THR A 141 4.63 9.69 22.16
CA THR A 141 3.69 10.32 21.22
C THR A 141 2.24 10.13 21.64
N HIS A 142 1.92 9.04 22.33
CA HIS A 142 0.56 8.72 22.76
C HIS A 142 0.49 8.58 24.29
N PRO A 143 -0.38 9.32 25.00
CA PRO A 143 -0.54 9.13 26.43
C PRO A 143 -1.07 7.72 26.75
N GLN A 144 -0.39 7.02 27.66
CA GLN A 144 -0.78 5.69 28.14
C GLN A 144 -2.28 5.56 28.49
N PRO A 145 -2.91 6.46 29.27
CA PRO A 145 -4.33 6.30 29.61
C PRO A 145 -5.26 6.35 28.40
N GLU A 146 -4.95 7.17 27.39
CA GLU A 146 -5.73 7.27 26.15
C GLU A 146 -5.58 6.01 25.31
N THR A 147 -4.35 5.52 25.15
CA THR A 147 -4.09 4.23 24.47
C THR A 147 -4.82 3.09 25.15
N PHE A 148 -4.85 3.03 26.48
CA PHE A 148 -5.53 1.97 27.21
C PHE A 148 -7.05 2.08 27.07
N ALA A 149 -7.59 3.30 27.05
CA ALA A 149 -9.01 3.52 26.80
C ALA A 149 -9.42 3.08 25.39
N ALA A 150 -8.56 3.28 24.38
CA ALA A 150 -8.81 2.76 23.05
C ALA A 150 -8.71 1.23 22.98
N TRP A 151 -7.69 0.63 23.59
CA TRP A 151 -7.51 -0.83 23.55
C TRP A 151 -8.61 -1.61 24.24
N ARG A 152 -9.27 -1.03 25.25
CA ARG A 152 -10.48 -1.59 25.87
C ARG A 152 -11.63 -1.82 24.89
N LYS A 153 -11.62 -1.16 23.73
CA LYS A 153 -12.62 -1.34 22.70
C LYS A 153 -12.39 -2.60 21.88
N PHE A 154 -11.26 -3.29 22.02
CA PHE A 154 -10.94 -4.52 21.30
C PHE A 154 -11.17 -5.76 22.17
N THR A 155 -11.67 -6.82 21.56
CA THR A 155 -11.93 -8.12 22.22
C THR A 155 -11.05 -9.24 21.69
N ARG A 156 -10.44 -9.05 20.52
CA ARG A 156 -9.60 -10.07 19.88
C ARG A 156 -8.52 -9.40 19.05
N CYS A 157 -7.37 -10.04 18.99
CA CYS A 157 -6.25 -9.68 18.13
C CYS A 157 -5.80 -10.93 17.37
N ILE A 158 -5.68 -10.84 16.06
CA ILE A 158 -5.27 -11.95 15.20
C ILE A 158 -4.07 -11.50 14.38
N ILE A 159 -3.02 -12.31 14.36
CA ILE A 159 -1.89 -12.15 13.45
C ILE A 159 -2.23 -13.03 12.25
N PRO A 160 -2.43 -12.47 11.04
CA PRO A 160 -2.64 -13.30 9.85
C PRO A 160 -1.45 -14.24 9.67
N ASP A 161 -1.70 -15.45 9.17
CA ASP A 161 -0.65 -16.43 8.89
C ASP A 161 0.36 -15.84 7.91
N GLN A 162 1.45 -15.29 8.46
CA GLN A 162 2.56 -14.82 7.65
C GLN A 162 3.41 -16.06 7.34
N SER A 163 3.33 -16.53 6.10
CA SER A 163 4.10 -17.67 5.60
C SER A 163 5.61 -17.39 5.45
N GLY A 164 6.13 -16.35 6.13
CA GLY A 164 7.53 -15.95 6.16
C GLY A 164 7.85 -15.09 7.38
N ASP A 165 9.15 -14.82 7.59
CA ASP A 165 9.59 -13.92 8.66
C ASP A 165 8.87 -12.57 8.49
N PRO A 166 8.15 -12.10 9.51
CA PRO A 166 7.42 -10.85 9.41
C PRO A 166 8.39 -9.72 9.08
N SER A 167 8.09 -9.01 8.00
CA SER A 167 8.91 -7.86 7.62
C SER A 167 8.81 -6.77 8.70
N ALA A 168 9.66 -5.75 8.63
CA ALA A 168 9.56 -4.58 9.49
C ALA A 168 8.17 -3.90 9.42
N LEU A 169 7.33 -4.27 8.45
CA LEU A 169 5.92 -3.95 8.38
C LEU A 169 5.09 -5.23 8.55
N SER A 170 4.19 -5.24 9.54
CA SER A 170 3.29 -6.36 9.79
C SER A 170 1.85 -5.87 9.87
N VAL A 171 0.92 -6.67 9.35
CA VAL A 171 -0.52 -6.41 9.51
C VAL A 171 -1.04 -7.30 10.63
N LEU A 172 -1.93 -6.77 11.46
CA LEU A 172 -2.73 -7.53 12.40
C LEU A 172 -4.19 -7.09 12.31
N THR A 173 -5.10 -7.96 12.71
CA THR A 173 -6.53 -7.69 12.73
C THR A 173 -6.99 -7.55 14.18
N LEU A 174 -7.61 -6.41 14.53
CA LEU A 174 -8.25 -6.19 15.82
C LEU A 174 -9.76 -6.25 15.66
N THR A 175 -10.43 -7.00 16.53
CA THR A 175 -11.90 -7.08 16.56
C THR A 175 -12.44 -6.13 17.61
N PHE A 176 -13.31 -5.21 17.21
CA PHE A 176 -14.03 -4.33 18.14
C PHE A 176 -15.06 -5.10 18.97
N ALA A 177 -15.22 -4.72 20.23
CA ALA A 177 -16.33 -5.16 21.07
C ALA A 177 -17.66 -4.60 20.52
N ASN A 178 -18.76 -5.32 20.79
CA ASN A 178 -20.09 -4.92 20.32
C ASN A 178 -20.43 -3.50 20.78
N GLY A 179 -20.90 -2.67 19.84
CA GLY A 179 -21.27 -1.27 20.08
C GLY A 179 -20.12 -0.27 19.94
N TYR A 180 -18.87 -0.73 19.74
CA TYR A 180 -17.75 0.16 19.42
C TYR A 180 -17.52 0.23 17.92
N THR A 181 -17.06 1.41 17.50
CA THR A 181 -16.57 1.65 16.15
C THR A 181 -15.28 2.47 16.20
N ASP A 182 -14.50 2.38 15.14
CA ASP A 182 -13.37 3.30 14.93
C ASP A 182 -13.85 4.70 14.51
N ARG A 183 -12.90 5.62 14.30
CA ARG A 183 -13.19 6.99 13.82
C ARG A 183 -13.87 7.03 12.45
N PHE A 184 -13.79 5.95 11.68
CA PHE A 184 -14.42 5.80 10.37
C PHE A 184 -15.76 5.05 10.45
N ARG A 185 -16.29 4.82 11.67
CA ARG A 185 -17.53 4.09 11.94
C ARG A 185 -17.51 2.62 11.48
N ARG A 186 -16.33 2.01 11.37
CA ARG A 186 -16.18 0.57 11.10
C ARG A 186 -16.33 -0.20 12.41
N SER A 187 -17.01 -1.34 12.35
CA SER A 187 -17.19 -2.29 13.46
C SER A 187 -16.69 -3.67 13.05
N GLY A 188 -16.44 -4.54 14.02
CA GLY A 188 -15.97 -5.90 13.78
C GLY A 188 -14.46 -5.94 13.59
N ASP A 189 -14.00 -6.73 12.62
CA ASP A 189 -12.58 -6.94 12.33
C ASP A 189 -12.00 -5.80 11.50
N VAL A 190 -10.94 -5.18 12.00
CA VAL A 190 -10.24 -4.07 11.35
C VAL A 190 -8.74 -4.34 11.32
N ASP A 191 -8.14 -4.17 10.16
CA ASP A 191 -6.70 -4.36 9.96
C ASP A 191 -5.90 -3.10 10.33
N TYR A 192 -4.85 -3.33 11.10
CA TYR A 192 -3.86 -2.36 11.52
C TYR A 192 -2.50 -2.75 10.97
N ARG A 193 -1.75 -1.77 10.47
CA ARG A 193 -0.35 -1.98 10.09
C ARG A 193 0.55 -1.46 11.21
N LEU A 194 1.43 -2.33 11.65
CA LEU A 194 2.46 -2.05 12.65
C LEU A 194 3.81 -1.97 11.94
N THR A 195 4.59 -0.99 12.35
CA THR A 195 6.00 -0.86 11.98
C THR A 195 6.84 -1.35 13.16
N MET A 196 7.81 -2.21 12.87
CA MET A 196 8.73 -2.79 13.83
C MET A 196 10.10 -2.13 13.66
N GLY A 197 10.75 -1.82 14.77
CA GLY A 197 12.12 -1.31 14.79
C GLY A 197 12.90 -1.92 15.95
N VAL A 198 14.23 -1.78 15.89
CA VAL A 198 15.11 -2.22 16.98
C VAL A 198 15.39 -1.04 17.90
N GLU A 199 15.12 -1.21 19.18
CA GLU A 199 15.46 -0.30 20.27
C GLU A 199 16.11 -1.10 21.39
N ASP A 200 17.27 -0.65 21.88
CA ASP A 200 18.03 -1.34 22.94
C ASP A 200 18.27 -2.85 22.67
N GLN A 201 18.64 -3.19 21.43
CA GLN A 201 18.86 -4.59 20.97
C GLN A 201 17.62 -5.50 21.06
N ALA A 202 16.42 -4.92 21.16
CA ALA A 202 15.15 -5.64 21.13
C ALA A 202 14.23 -5.09 20.04
N TRP A 203 13.45 -5.96 19.40
CA TRP A 203 12.38 -5.52 18.53
C TRP A 203 11.25 -4.87 19.33
N LYS A 204 10.73 -3.76 18.82
CA LYS A 204 9.64 -2.96 19.38
C LYS A 204 8.71 -2.48 18.28
N ILE A 205 7.46 -2.19 18.64
CA ILE A 205 6.47 -1.56 17.76
C ILE A 205 6.77 -0.05 17.75
N THR A 206 7.29 0.45 16.64
CA THR A 206 7.69 1.86 16.47
C THR A 206 6.61 2.72 15.83
N GLY A 207 5.61 2.11 15.21
CA GLY A 207 4.47 2.83 14.64
C GLY A 207 3.25 1.94 14.46
N VAL A 208 2.08 2.55 14.51
CA VAL A 208 0.79 1.90 14.25
C VAL A 208 -0.07 2.80 13.38
N CYS A 209 -0.77 2.22 12.42
CA CYS A 209 -1.73 2.94 11.60
C CYS A 209 -2.94 2.09 11.21
N ASP A 210 -4.06 2.77 11.00
CA ASP A 210 -5.28 2.19 10.45
C ASP A 210 -5.07 1.92 8.96
N ILE A 211 -5.37 0.70 8.49
CA ILE A 211 -5.38 0.41 7.06
C ILE A 211 -6.75 0.78 6.48
N LEU A 212 -6.72 1.65 5.48
CA LEU A 212 -7.87 1.98 4.62
C LEU A 212 -7.49 1.72 3.16
N SER A 213 -8.48 1.69 2.27
CA SER A 213 -8.26 1.45 0.83
C SER A 213 -7.25 2.40 0.17
N GLU A 214 -7.06 3.59 0.74
CA GLU A 214 -6.16 4.63 0.21
C GLU A 214 -4.80 4.72 0.93
N GLY A 215 -4.57 3.93 1.98
CA GLY A 215 -3.29 3.93 2.68
C GLY A 215 -3.35 3.65 4.17
N CYS A 216 -2.32 4.12 4.87
CA CYS A 216 -2.11 3.92 6.30
C CYS A 216 -2.14 5.26 7.01
N PHE A 217 -3.10 5.41 7.91
CA PHE A 217 -3.38 6.65 8.60
C PHE A 217 -2.93 6.53 10.05
N ALA A 218 -2.15 7.51 10.53
CA ALA A 218 -1.72 7.52 11.93
C ALA A 218 -2.92 7.34 12.86
N VAL A 219 -2.80 6.40 13.80
CA VAL A 219 -3.84 6.19 14.80
C VAL A 219 -3.79 7.35 15.78
N SER A 220 -4.93 7.94 16.09
CA SER A 220 -5.09 8.70 17.34
C SER A 220 -5.92 7.82 18.27
N TRP A 221 -5.36 7.50 19.43
CA TRP A 221 -6.01 6.66 20.43
C TRP A 221 -7.02 7.44 21.31
N GLY A 222 -7.18 8.72 21.01
CA GLY A 222 -8.08 9.71 21.60
C GLY A 222 -8.08 10.92 20.67
#